data_AF-Q5NX72-F1
#
_entry.id   AF-Q5NX72-F1
#
_cell.length_a   1.000
_cell.length_b   1.000
_cell.length_c   1.000
_cell.angle_alpha   90.00
_cell.angle_beta   90.00
_cell.angle_gamma   90.00
#
_symmetry.space_group_name_H-M   'P 1'
#
loop_
_entity.id
_entity.type
_entity.pdbx_description
1 polymer ?
#
loop_
_entity_poly.entity_id
_entity_poly.type
_entity_poly.pdbx_seq_one_letter_code
_entity_poly.pdbx_strand_id
1 'polypeptide(L)'
;MTKNYRSEALGAIHETMEALSEIGAVDERTMREFDEACLTSVEALSPDEIRALRELGFQLKVQLKEGNDEPAFDALIDDLIVFIEARGLLMGGFGNPSELWHESLICAAGRGSASDEDRFAVRKWLSGHPAVEEVQTGALVDAWYGWETED
;
A
#
# COMPACT_ATOMS: atom_id res chain seq x y z
N MET A 1 2.04 0.86 -22.14
CA MET A 1 0.80 1.34 -21.49
C MET A 1 -0.37 1.07 -22.41
N THR A 2 -1.54 0.75 -21.87
CA THR A 2 -2.77 0.58 -22.67
C THR A 2 -3.32 1.96 -23.03
N LYS A 3 -3.47 2.26 -24.33
CA LYS A 3 -4.07 3.51 -24.79
C LYS A 3 -5.59 3.39 -24.74
N ASN A 4 -6.23 4.35 -24.09
CA ASN A 4 -7.69 4.47 -24.09
C ASN A 4 -8.09 5.56 -25.07
N TYR A 5 -8.80 5.17 -26.13
CA TYR A 5 -9.27 6.09 -27.17
C TYR A 5 -10.71 6.54 -26.89
N ARG A 6 -11.04 7.77 -27.27
CA ARG A 6 -12.42 8.31 -27.14
C ARG A 6 -13.42 7.61 -28.07
N SER A 7 -12.93 7.03 -29.16
CA SER A 7 -13.70 6.19 -30.10
C SER A 7 -12.77 5.31 -30.92
N GLU A 8 -13.32 4.26 -31.53
CA GLU A 8 -12.58 3.39 -32.46
C GLU A 8 -11.99 4.17 -33.63
N ALA A 9 -12.75 5.11 -34.21
CA ALA A 9 -12.28 5.93 -35.33
C ALA A 9 -11.10 6.83 -34.95
N LEU A 10 -11.12 7.43 -33.76
CA LEU A 10 -9.99 8.23 -33.27
C LEU A 10 -8.77 7.37 -32.93
N GLY A 11 -8.97 6.12 -32.52
CA GLY A 11 -7.89 5.14 -32.35
C GLY A 11 -7.19 4.84 -33.68
N ALA A 12 -7.94 4.54 -34.73
CA ALA A 12 -7.36 4.28 -36.06
C ALA A 12 -6.59 5.50 -36.62
N ILE A 13 -7.11 6.71 -36.38
CA ILE A 13 -6.41 7.95 -36.74
C ILE A 13 -5.12 8.11 -35.94
N HIS A 14 -5.17 7.88 -34.62
CA HIS A 14 -4.01 8.00 -33.74
C HIS A 14 -2.88 7.03 -34.13
N GLU A 15 -3.21 5.77 -34.40
CA GLU A 15 -2.25 4.76 -34.86
C GLU A 15 -1.60 5.14 -36.20
N THR A 16 -2.38 5.73 -37.11
CA THR A 16 -1.84 6.22 -38.39
C THR A 16 -0.86 7.38 -38.18
N MET A 17 -1.20 8.32 -37.29
CA MET A 17 -0.32 9.45 -36.99
C MET A 17 0.95 9.02 -36.27
N GLU A 18 0.88 8.02 -35.40
CA GLU A 18 2.08 7.42 -34.79
C GLU A 18 3.02 6.82 -35.82
N ALA A 19 2.52 6.03 -36.76
CA ALA A 19 3.34 5.47 -37.84
C ALA A 19 4.00 6.58 -38.68
N LEU A 20 3.30 7.70 -38.89
CA LEU A 20 3.85 8.87 -39.58
C LEU A 20 4.89 9.61 -38.73
N SER A 21 4.74 9.63 -37.41
CA SER A 21 5.74 10.19 -36.49
C SER A 21 7.01 9.34 -36.44
N GLU A 22 6.89 8.01 -36.46
CA GLU A 22 8.03 7.09 -36.44
C GLU A 22 8.94 7.27 -37.66
N ILE A 23 8.38 7.59 -38.83
CA ILE A 23 9.14 7.90 -40.04
C ILE A 23 9.55 9.38 -40.16
N GLY A 24 9.26 10.19 -39.14
CA GLY A 24 9.60 11.62 -39.08
C GLY A 24 8.75 12.52 -39.98
N ALA A 25 7.63 12.02 -40.51
CA ALA A 25 6.69 12.81 -41.31
C ALA A 25 5.79 13.71 -40.45
N VAL A 26 5.69 13.40 -39.16
CA VAL A 26 4.98 14.16 -38.13
C VAL A 26 5.94 14.41 -36.98
N ASP A 27 5.98 15.65 -36.48
CA ASP A 27 6.83 16.03 -35.35
C ASP A 27 6.14 15.79 -33.99
N GLU A 28 6.92 15.78 -32.91
CA GLU A 28 6.44 15.52 -31.55
C GLU A 28 5.35 16.50 -31.09
N ARG A 29 5.39 17.77 -31.54
CA ARG A 29 4.38 18.76 -31.17
C ARG A 29 3.04 18.39 -31.81
N THR A 30 3.06 18.00 -33.08
CA THR A 30 1.87 17.54 -33.80
C THR A 30 1.34 16.24 -33.17
N MET A 31 2.21 15.28 -32.81
CA MET A 31 1.76 14.06 -32.13
C MET A 31 1.06 14.33 -30.80
N ARG A 32 1.55 15.30 -30.02
CA ARG A 32 0.90 15.70 -28.77
C ARG A 32 -0.51 16.27 -29.00
N GLU A 33 -0.73 17.01 -30.08
CA GLU A 33 -2.07 17.51 -30.45
C GLU A 33 -3.02 16.34 -30.78
N PHE A 34 -2.53 15.29 -31.44
CA PHE A 34 -3.30 14.07 -31.72
C PHE A 34 -3.53 13.22 -30.46
N ASP A 35 -2.57 13.14 -29.54
CA ASP A 35 -2.75 12.50 -28.24
C ASP A 35 -3.92 13.15 -27.48
N GLU A 36 -3.94 14.49 -27.40
CA GLU A 36 -4.99 15.25 -26.70
C GLU A 36 -6.37 15.08 -27.35
N ALA A 37 -6.43 14.99 -28.68
CA ALA A 37 -7.66 14.85 -29.44
C ALA A 37 -8.22 13.42 -29.43
N CYS A 38 -7.36 12.41 -29.55
CA CYS A 38 -7.77 11.02 -29.76
C CYS A 38 -7.88 10.22 -28.45
N LEU A 39 -7.04 10.52 -27.45
CA LEU A 39 -7.01 9.78 -26.21
C LEU A 39 -8.06 10.32 -25.22
N THR A 40 -8.58 9.41 -24.38
CA THR A 40 -9.44 9.80 -23.26
C THR A 40 -8.64 10.66 -22.30
N SER A 41 -9.13 11.88 -22.03
CA SER A 41 -8.50 12.79 -21.08
C SER A 41 -8.60 12.22 -19.67
N VAL A 42 -7.50 12.30 -18.91
CA VAL A 42 -7.50 11.97 -17.49
C VAL A 42 -8.08 13.16 -16.74
N GLU A 43 -9.22 12.97 -16.09
CA GLU A 43 -9.82 14.00 -15.24
C GLU A 43 -8.94 14.21 -13.99
N ALA A 44 -8.65 15.47 -13.70
CA ALA A 44 -7.92 15.82 -12.48
C ALA A 44 -8.84 15.60 -11.27
N LEU A 45 -8.40 14.77 -10.32
CA LEU A 45 -9.09 14.60 -9.05
C LEU A 45 -8.93 15.85 -8.19
N SER A 46 -10.02 16.27 -7.56
CA SER A 46 -9.99 17.29 -6.51
C SER A 46 -9.24 16.79 -5.27
N PRO A 47 -8.75 17.70 -4.39
CA PRO A 47 -8.13 17.30 -3.14
C PRO A 47 -9.02 16.40 -2.27
N ASP A 48 -10.33 16.59 -2.29
CA ASP A 48 -11.26 15.79 -1.49
C ASP A 48 -11.48 14.39 -2.08
N GLU A 49 -11.47 14.26 -3.41
CA GLU A 49 -11.49 12.95 -4.08
C GLU A 49 -10.19 12.18 -3.83
N ILE A 50 -9.04 12.86 -3.84
CA ILE A 50 -7.76 12.25 -3.47
C ILE A 50 -7.79 11.79 -2.01
N ARG A 51 -8.33 12.61 -1.09
CA ARG A 51 -8.49 12.21 0.32
C ARG A 51 -9.41 11.01 0.49
N ALA A 52 -10.47 10.91 -0.30
CA ALA A 52 -11.40 9.78 -0.25
C ALA A 52 -10.76 8.45 -0.70
N LEU A 53 -9.64 8.50 -1.40
CA LEU A 53 -8.85 7.31 -1.79
C LEU A 53 -7.81 6.91 -0.74
N ARG A 54 -7.61 7.69 0.32
CA ARG A 54 -6.63 7.37 1.36
C ARG A 54 -7.10 6.16 2.15
N GLU A 55 -6.17 5.24 2.34
CA GLU A 55 -6.36 4.05 3.14
C GLU A 55 -5.49 4.18 4.39
N LEU A 56 -6.03 3.80 5.55
CA LEU A 56 -5.32 3.95 6.82
C LEU A 56 -4.66 2.63 7.25
N GLY A 57 -3.47 2.77 7.83
CA GLY A 57 -2.72 1.72 8.48
C GLY A 57 -2.11 2.23 9.79
N PHE A 58 -1.43 1.37 10.51
CA PHE A 58 -0.71 1.76 11.73
C PHE A 58 0.57 0.95 11.90
N GLN A 59 1.53 1.54 12.61
CA GLN A 59 2.76 0.86 13.00
C GLN A 59 2.52 0.00 14.25
N LEU A 60 3.08 -1.19 14.24
CA LEU A 60 3.18 -2.08 15.39
C LEU A 60 4.65 -2.16 15.80
N LYS A 61 4.93 -2.00 17.09
CA LYS A 61 6.23 -2.30 17.69
C LYS A 61 6.04 -3.32 18.80
N VAL A 62 6.83 -4.40 18.78
CA VAL A 62 6.77 -5.49 19.74
C VAL A 62 8.15 -5.72 20.32
N GLN A 63 8.25 -5.69 21.64
CA GLN A 63 9.42 -6.16 22.36
C GLN A 63 9.18 -7.60 22.78
N LEU A 64 10.10 -8.49 22.40
CA LEU A 64 10.06 -9.88 22.80
C LEU A 64 10.88 -10.09 24.07
N LYS A 65 10.50 -11.11 24.86
CA LYS A 65 11.26 -11.51 26.04
C LYS A 65 12.60 -12.12 25.63
N GLU A 66 13.61 -11.91 26.48
CA GLU A 66 14.89 -12.59 26.33
C GLU A 66 14.70 -14.12 26.34
N GLY A 67 15.44 -14.81 25.46
CA GLY A 67 15.38 -16.28 25.38
C GLY A 67 14.27 -16.83 24.49
N ASN A 68 13.59 -16.00 23.70
CA ASN A 68 12.84 -16.51 22.55
C ASN A 68 13.81 -17.15 21.56
N ASP A 69 13.57 -18.42 21.27
CA ASP A 69 14.27 -19.12 20.21
C ASP A 69 13.57 -18.89 18.85
N GLU A 70 14.27 -19.23 17.77
CA GLU A 70 13.77 -19.08 16.40
C GLU A 70 12.43 -19.82 16.18
N PRO A 71 12.20 -21.05 16.69
CA PRO A 71 10.89 -21.70 16.60
C PRO A 71 9.75 -20.94 17.28
N ALA A 72 9.98 -20.38 18.48
CA ALA A 72 8.96 -19.58 19.16
C ALA A 72 8.67 -18.26 18.44
N PHE A 73 9.70 -17.66 17.83
CA PHE A 73 9.57 -16.47 16.99
C PHE A 73 8.71 -16.74 15.75
N ASP A 74 9.01 -17.80 15.01
CA ASP A 74 8.26 -18.18 13.81
C ASP A 74 6.79 -18.50 14.16
N ALA A 75 6.56 -19.25 15.24
CA ALA A 75 5.21 -19.57 15.71
C ALA A 75 4.41 -18.32 16.09
N LEU A 76 5.05 -17.33 16.73
CA LEU A 76 4.41 -16.05 17.03
C LEU A 76 4.00 -15.30 15.75
N ILE A 77 4.87 -15.27 14.74
CA ILE A 77 4.56 -14.60 13.47
C ILE A 77 3.40 -15.31 12.78
N ASP A 78 3.43 -16.64 12.69
CA ASP A 78 2.37 -17.43 12.07
C ASP A 78 1.02 -17.19 12.77
N ASP A 79 0.98 -17.23 14.10
CA ASP A 79 -0.23 -16.98 14.88
C ASP A 79 -0.71 -15.54 14.74
N LEU A 80 0.20 -14.56 14.67
CA LEU A 80 -0.13 -13.16 14.45
C LEU A 80 -0.74 -12.94 13.06
N ILE A 81 -0.16 -13.54 12.00
CA ILE A 81 -0.69 -13.47 10.63
C ILE A 81 -2.12 -14.02 10.61
N VAL A 82 -2.35 -15.20 11.17
CA VAL A 82 -3.69 -15.80 11.25
C VAL A 82 -4.67 -14.87 11.98
N PHE A 83 -4.24 -14.27 13.09
CA PHE A 83 -5.08 -13.36 13.87
C PHE A 83 -5.48 -12.11 13.07
N ILE A 84 -4.54 -11.46 12.38
CA ILE A 84 -4.83 -10.21 11.64
C ILE A 84 -5.56 -10.48 10.33
N GLU A 85 -5.29 -11.60 9.65
CA GLU A 85 -6.01 -11.99 8.42
C GLU A 85 -7.49 -12.26 8.70
N ALA A 86 -7.81 -12.85 9.86
CA ALA A 86 -9.19 -13.02 10.31
C ALA A 86 -9.94 -11.69 10.51
N ARG A 87 -9.20 -10.58 10.63
CA ARG A 87 -9.73 -9.20 10.70
C ARG A 87 -9.71 -8.48 9.34
N GLY A 88 -9.31 -9.16 8.27
CA GLY A 88 -9.17 -8.56 6.94
C GLY A 88 -7.97 -7.61 6.84
N LEU A 89 -6.95 -7.81 7.68
CA LEU A 89 -5.73 -7.01 7.70
C LEU A 89 -4.56 -7.80 7.10
N LEU A 90 -3.52 -7.08 6.70
CA LEU A 90 -2.22 -7.62 6.32
C LEU A 90 -1.14 -6.93 7.14
N MET A 91 -0.02 -7.62 7.36
CA MET A 91 1.19 -7.03 7.94
C MET A 91 2.36 -7.07 6.97
N GLY A 92 3.19 -6.03 6.99
CA GLY A 92 4.45 -5.94 6.25
C GLY A 92 5.62 -5.84 7.22
N GLY A 93 6.51 -6.84 7.16
CA GLY A 93 7.70 -6.92 8.01
C GLY A 93 7.41 -7.31 9.46
N PHE A 94 8.40 -7.90 10.13
CA PHE A 94 8.41 -8.12 11.58
C PHE A 94 9.84 -8.16 12.15
N GLY A 95 10.87 -7.91 11.32
CA GLY A 95 12.27 -8.03 11.73
C GLY A 95 12.80 -9.47 11.73
N ASN A 96 13.88 -9.68 12.46
CA ASN A 96 14.57 -10.96 12.62
C ASN A 96 14.65 -11.35 14.11
N PRO A 97 14.77 -12.64 14.44
CA PRO A 97 14.72 -13.10 15.84
C PRO A 97 15.88 -12.63 16.72
N SER A 98 16.95 -12.04 16.16
CA SER A 98 18.06 -11.51 16.93
C SER A 98 17.87 -10.05 17.38
N GLU A 99 16.83 -9.38 16.91
CA GLU A 99 16.49 -8.03 17.35
C GLU A 99 15.66 -8.06 18.64
N LEU A 100 15.79 -7.02 19.45
CA LEU A 100 14.99 -6.90 20.68
C LEU A 100 13.61 -6.29 20.37
N TRP A 101 13.60 -5.27 19.51
CA TRP A 101 12.42 -4.57 19.06
C TRP A 101 12.09 -4.96 17.62
N HIS A 102 10.85 -5.36 17.41
CA HIS A 102 10.34 -5.84 16.15
C HIS A 102 9.29 -4.87 15.65
N GLU A 103 9.46 -4.37 14.44
CA GLU A 103 8.55 -3.41 13.83
C GLU A 103 7.80 -4.02 12.66
N SER A 104 6.53 -3.63 12.55
CA SER A 104 5.64 -4.06 11.49
C SER A 104 4.68 -2.95 11.09
N LEU A 105 4.26 -2.95 9.84
CA LEU A 105 3.22 -2.07 9.32
C LEU A 105 1.96 -2.90 9.08
N ILE A 106 0.83 -2.47 9.65
CA ILE A 106 -0.46 -3.18 9.49
C ILE A 106 -1.44 -2.28 8.74
N CYS A 107 -2.07 -2.82 7.70
CA CYS A 107 -3.12 -2.16 6.92
C CYS A 107 -4.20 -3.17 6.47
N ALA A 108 -5.23 -2.71 5.75
CA ALA A 108 -6.26 -3.59 5.21
C ALA A 108 -5.69 -4.50 4.10
N ALA A 109 -6.07 -5.78 4.10
CA ALA A 109 -5.64 -6.79 3.11
C ALA A 109 -6.12 -6.49 1.68
N GLY A 110 -7.20 -5.73 1.56
CA GLY A 110 -7.74 -5.22 0.30
C GLY A 110 -8.16 -3.77 0.45
N ARG A 111 -9.05 -3.30 -0.42
CA ARG A 111 -9.60 -1.93 -0.31
C ARG A 111 -10.20 -1.71 1.07
N GLY A 112 -9.80 -0.63 1.73
CA GLY A 112 -10.30 -0.31 3.05
C GLY A 112 -9.27 0.37 3.93
N SER A 113 -9.49 0.36 5.23
CA SER A 113 -8.62 1.01 6.20
C SER A 113 -8.64 0.21 7.49
N ALA A 114 -7.48 0.10 8.13
CA ALA A 114 -7.43 -0.33 9.52
C ALA A 114 -8.19 0.67 10.40
N SER A 115 -8.79 0.17 11.46
CA SER A 115 -9.57 0.95 12.43
C SER A 115 -8.86 1.05 13.78
N ASP A 116 -9.33 1.94 14.64
CA ASP A 116 -8.88 1.96 16.04
C ASP A 116 -9.25 0.66 16.77
N GLU A 117 -10.36 0.01 16.40
CA GLU A 117 -10.71 -1.31 16.94
C GLU A 117 -9.64 -2.35 16.63
N ASP A 118 -9.10 -2.33 15.39
CA ASP A 118 -8.01 -3.21 14.98
C ASP A 118 -6.74 -2.96 15.79
N ARG A 119 -6.38 -1.69 16.00
CA ARG A 119 -5.24 -1.29 16.84
C ARG A 119 -5.38 -1.84 18.26
N PHE A 120 -6.56 -1.69 18.86
CA PHE A 120 -6.83 -2.21 20.21
C PHE A 120 -6.82 -3.74 20.26
N ALA A 121 -7.37 -4.40 19.25
CA ALA A 121 -7.42 -5.85 19.17
C ALA A 121 -6.02 -6.46 19.05
N VAL A 122 -5.19 -5.94 18.13
CA VAL A 122 -3.79 -6.37 17.95
C VAL A 122 -2.99 -6.15 19.22
N ARG A 123 -3.07 -4.95 19.82
CA ARG A 123 -2.37 -4.66 21.07
C ARG A 123 -2.77 -5.63 22.18
N LYS A 124 -4.06 -5.84 22.37
CA LYS A 124 -4.59 -6.72 23.41
C LYS A 124 -4.15 -8.18 23.21
N TRP A 125 -4.18 -8.66 21.98
CA TRP A 125 -3.80 -10.04 21.65
C TRP A 125 -2.31 -10.28 21.95
N LEU A 126 -1.43 -9.40 21.46
CA LEU A 126 0.02 -9.51 21.69
C LEU A 126 0.40 -9.35 23.16
N SER A 127 -0.23 -8.42 23.90
CA SER A 127 0.05 -8.25 25.34
C SER A 127 -0.33 -9.48 26.19
N GLY A 128 -1.18 -10.38 25.67
CA GLY A 128 -1.50 -11.64 26.32
C GLY A 128 -0.57 -12.80 25.95
N HIS A 129 0.32 -12.61 24.96
CA HIS A 129 1.15 -13.67 24.43
C HIS A 129 2.38 -13.93 25.32
N PRO A 130 2.73 -15.20 25.62
CA PRO A 130 3.82 -15.52 26.55
C PRO A 130 5.19 -14.98 26.11
N ALA A 131 5.43 -14.92 24.79
CA ALA A 131 6.68 -14.49 24.17
C ALA A 131 6.90 -12.96 24.18
N VAL A 132 5.87 -12.18 24.51
CA VAL A 132 5.86 -10.72 24.37
C VAL A 132 6.07 -10.06 25.73
N GLU A 133 6.97 -9.07 25.78
CA GLU A 133 7.23 -8.23 26.95
C GLU A 133 6.45 -6.92 26.85
N GLU A 134 6.52 -6.24 25.69
CA GLU A 134 5.89 -4.94 25.48
C GLU A 134 5.30 -4.83 24.06
N VAL A 135 4.19 -4.09 23.95
CA VAL A 135 3.51 -3.82 22.66
C VAL A 135 3.10 -2.35 22.56
N GLN A 136 3.44 -1.74 21.43
CA GLN A 136 3.05 -0.37 21.09
C GLN A 136 2.39 -0.35 19.71
N THR A 137 1.34 0.47 19.57
CA THR A 137 0.66 0.70 18.29
C THR A 137 0.62 2.20 18.00
N GLY A 138 1.19 2.61 16.87
CA GLY A 138 1.14 3.99 16.38
C GLY A 138 -0.28 4.42 16.01
N ALA A 139 -0.47 5.72 15.76
CA ALA A 139 -1.76 6.26 15.29
C ALA A 139 -2.12 5.72 13.89
N LEU A 140 -3.39 5.84 13.52
CA LEU A 140 -3.79 5.61 12.13
C LEU A 140 -3.20 6.70 11.24
N VAL A 141 -2.45 6.29 10.22
CA VAL A 141 -1.82 7.16 9.23
C VAL A 141 -2.17 6.68 7.83
N ASP A 142 -1.94 7.52 6.83
CA ASP A 142 -2.04 7.11 5.43
C ASP A 142 -1.08 5.94 5.17
N ALA A 143 -1.63 4.77 4.82
CA ALA A 143 -0.87 3.54 4.65
C ALA A 143 0.13 3.58 3.49
N TRP A 144 0.02 4.57 2.61
CA TRP A 144 0.88 4.72 1.44
C TRP A 144 1.96 5.78 1.64
N TYR A 145 1.66 6.84 2.40
CA TYR A 145 2.54 8.03 2.49
C TYR A 145 2.75 8.57 3.91
N GLY A 146 2.06 8.06 4.92
CA GLY A 146 2.03 8.60 6.28
C GLY A 146 3.11 8.04 7.22
N TRP A 147 4.10 7.32 6.69
CA TRP A 147 5.16 6.70 7.47
C TRP A 147 6.34 7.65 7.59
N GLU A 148 6.41 8.40 8.69
CA GLU A 148 7.64 9.11 9.04
C GLU A 148 8.57 8.13 9.76
N THR A 149 9.72 7.84 9.15
CA THR A 149 10.86 7.34 9.90
C THR A 149 11.47 8.54 10.60
N GLU A 150 11.33 8.64 11.92
CA GLU A 150 12.17 9.55 12.69
C GLU A 150 13.63 9.15 12.41
N ASP A 151 14.36 10.00 11.67
CA ASP A 151 15.82 9.94 11.51
C ASP A 151 16.55 10.18 12.85
#